data_AF-A0A828YB22-F1
#
_entry.id   AF-A0A828YB22-F1
#
_cell.length_a   1.000
_cell.length_b   1.000
_cell.length_c   1.000
_cell.angle_alpha   90.00
_cell.angle_beta   90.00
_cell.angle_gamma   90.00
#
_symmetry.space_group_name_H-M   'P 1'
#
loop_
_entity.id
_entity.type
_entity.pdbx_description
1 polymer ?
#
loop_
_entity_poly.entity_id
_entity_poly.type
_entity_poly.pdbx_seq_one_letter_code
_entity_poly.pdbx_strand_id
1 'polypeptide(L)'
;MAQIKNTIFKTTFKRTNHGFILIVGMLILFLLDFSFFRVLIWKVPNESPWSSNHFYNFLYEYFSLQQKQKRNYRILIVGSSIAHYSFDRETFEKEIFDKSGKNVEVEFLSYAGMTPLDAWLCRQRIVELKPDFVIFPINFIDWRLHRAYSLNPEYKNETIDSKILLLDALDFFEAPQSRFIFPLETAIEFFSELGFAKTSEYISAFLFGFYRYKDIFWKNLRSLYDHRYGRNTSYHGYNGVQIPERVTSLGWTGKKFSFILTEKMKTEGFLVQIVPEILSSGPLKITFKKKNKVQSFSFTEPGWKKIILDHSFVTESPNLLITAELSSTWIPFFALGENKDWNYDRLGVRLQQTFGTEVPKNGMQYIREERLEDIRYLYMSDLEYSKYFNFRLLEDFDQRPGIGYLIALKDAKLRIREENFVPVLHFQYLRKFSGFLKENKIPLWIVNNPENPISLDWYVKSNWYKDHLIFLKGLSGDLVFFSDLKDSLSMQDFSDYHHFTFPGMMKMSPIYANEFVKISERQSMNLLKP
;
A
#
# COMPACT_ATOMS: atom_id res chain seq x y z
N MET A 1 30.39 -38.46 -80.47
CA MET A 1 29.47 -38.81 -79.37
C MET A 1 30.28 -39.09 -78.12
N ALA A 2 30.34 -38.15 -77.18
CA ALA A 2 30.65 -38.37 -75.76
C ALA A 2 30.29 -37.08 -75.00
N GLN A 3 29.19 -37.12 -74.24
CA GLN A 3 28.74 -36.02 -73.39
C GLN A 3 29.65 -35.90 -72.17
N ILE A 4 30.36 -34.79 -72.03
CA ILE A 4 30.91 -34.36 -70.74
C ILE A 4 29.91 -33.35 -70.16
N LYS A 5 29.08 -33.81 -69.22
CA LYS A 5 28.24 -32.94 -68.39
C LYS A 5 29.15 -32.22 -67.39
N ASN A 6 29.52 -30.99 -67.69
CA ASN A 6 30.05 -30.06 -66.69
C ASN A 6 28.90 -29.60 -65.79
N THR A 7 28.78 -30.25 -64.63
CA THR A 7 27.88 -29.82 -63.57
C THR A 7 28.46 -28.57 -62.91
N ILE A 8 28.05 -27.39 -63.40
CA ILE A 8 28.32 -26.12 -62.74
C ILE A 8 27.48 -26.10 -61.45
N PHE A 9 28.13 -26.33 -60.30
CA PHE A 9 27.57 -25.97 -59.01
C PHE A 9 27.44 -24.44 -58.95
N LYS A 10 26.27 -23.92 -59.34
CA LYS A 10 25.86 -22.57 -58.94
C LYS A 10 25.64 -22.60 -57.42
N THR A 11 26.69 -22.29 -56.67
CA THR A 11 26.54 -21.81 -55.29
C THR A 11 25.90 -20.43 -55.35
N THR A 12 24.57 -20.40 -55.34
CA THR A 12 23.81 -19.20 -55.00
C THR A 12 24.12 -18.86 -53.55
N PHE A 13 25.16 -18.06 -53.33
CA PHE A 13 25.34 -17.33 -52.08
C PHE A 13 24.11 -16.42 -51.94
N LYS A 14 23.08 -16.90 -51.23
CA LYS A 14 21.98 -16.05 -50.76
C LYS A 14 22.65 -14.92 -49.99
N ARG A 15 22.64 -13.71 -50.55
CA ARG A 15 22.91 -12.48 -49.79
C ARG A 15 21.97 -12.51 -48.59
N THR A 16 22.46 -12.92 -47.44
CA THR A 16 21.76 -12.73 -46.18
C THR A 16 21.54 -11.23 -46.07
N ASN A 17 20.29 -10.81 -46.11
CA ASN A 17 19.95 -9.41 -45.98
C ASN A 17 20.13 -9.07 -44.49
N HIS A 18 21.33 -8.57 -44.14
CA HIS A 18 21.71 -8.33 -42.74
C HIS A 18 20.74 -7.34 -42.08
N GLY A 19 20.14 -6.42 -42.85
CA GLY A 19 19.07 -5.52 -42.37
C GLY A 19 17.77 -6.26 -42.04
N PHE A 20 17.38 -7.27 -42.83
CA PHE A 20 16.22 -8.11 -42.52
C PHE A 20 16.45 -8.92 -41.24
N ILE A 21 17.65 -9.49 -41.06
CA ILE A 21 18.02 -10.21 -39.84
C ILE A 21 17.96 -9.28 -38.62
N LEU A 22 18.46 -8.05 -38.73
CA LEU A 22 18.40 -7.06 -37.66
C LEU A 22 16.95 -6.68 -37.29
N ILE A 23 16.11 -6.39 -38.29
CA ILE A 23 14.69 -6.06 -38.08
C ILE A 23 13.95 -7.22 -37.40
N VAL A 24 14.13 -8.45 -37.91
CA VAL A 24 13.52 -9.64 -37.30
C VAL A 24 14.04 -9.86 -35.88
N GLY A 25 15.35 -9.68 -35.65
CA GLY A 25 15.94 -9.75 -34.31
C GLY A 25 15.33 -8.75 -33.34
N MET A 26 15.16 -7.49 -33.74
CA MET A 26 14.50 -6.47 -32.93
C MET A 26 13.03 -6.82 -32.66
N LEU A 27 12.28 -7.27 -33.67
CA LEU A 27 10.89 -7.69 -33.50
C LEU A 27 10.77 -8.85 -32.50
N ILE A 28 11.67 -9.84 -32.58
CA ILE A 28 11.71 -10.96 -31.63
C ILE A 28 11.99 -10.43 -30.21
N LEU A 29 12.94 -9.52 -30.04
CA LEU A 29 13.23 -8.92 -28.74
C LEU A 29 12.02 -8.16 -28.18
N PHE A 30 11.31 -7.37 -29.00
CA PHE A 30 10.07 -6.70 -28.60
C PHE A 30 8.97 -7.69 -28.21
N LEU A 31 8.80 -8.78 -28.97
CA LEU A 31 7.81 -9.80 -28.67
C LEU A 31 8.13 -10.56 -27.37
N LEU A 32 9.41 -10.87 -27.14
CA LEU A 32 9.87 -11.51 -25.91
C LEU A 32 9.68 -10.59 -24.70
N ASP A 33 10.09 -9.32 -24.83
CA ASP A 33 9.91 -8.29 -23.82
C ASP A 33 8.42 -8.12 -23.46
N PHE A 34 7.56 -7.96 -24.47
CA PHE A 34 6.12 -7.84 -24.29
C PHE A 34 5.54 -9.07 -23.61
N SER A 35 5.81 -10.27 -24.13
CA SER A 35 5.26 -11.52 -23.61
C SER A 35 5.68 -11.75 -22.17
N PHE A 36 6.95 -11.49 -21.84
CA PHE A 36 7.47 -11.69 -20.50
C PHE A 36 6.92 -10.64 -19.53
N PHE A 37 7.19 -9.36 -19.78
CA PHE A 37 6.96 -8.29 -18.82
C PHE A 37 5.52 -7.76 -18.80
N ARG A 38 4.67 -8.08 -19.78
CA ARG A 38 3.26 -7.67 -19.78
C ARG A 38 2.26 -8.80 -19.62
N VAL A 39 2.68 -10.05 -19.76
CA VAL A 39 1.78 -11.19 -19.62
C VAL A 39 2.26 -12.16 -18.55
N LEU A 40 3.49 -12.69 -18.69
CA LEU A 40 3.94 -13.78 -17.82
C LEU A 40 4.14 -13.34 -16.36
N ILE A 41 4.76 -12.19 -16.11
CA ILE A 41 5.05 -11.76 -14.72
C ILE A 41 3.78 -11.55 -13.87
N TRP A 42 2.63 -11.28 -14.50
CA TRP A 42 1.36 -11.04 -13.82
C TRP A 42 0.57 -12.32 -13.56
N LYS A 43 0.99 -13.46 -14.12
CA LYS A 43 0.45 -14.79 -13.79
C LYS A 43 1.09 -15.40 -12.55
N VAL A 44 2.18 -14.82 -12.06
CA VAL A 44 2.89 -15.27 -10.87
C VAL A 44 2.08 -14.89 -9.62
N PRO A 45 1.96 -15.77 -8.60
CA PRO A 45 1.24 -15.44 -7.38
C PRO A 45 1.82 -14.20 -6.69
N ASN A 46 0.94 -13.33 -6.17
CA ASN A 46 1.36 -12.19 -5.36
C ASN A 46 1.40 -12.58 -3.88
N GLU A 47 2.58 -12.99 -3.41
CA GLU A 47 2.85 -13.34 -2.01
C GLU A 47 3.34 -12.12 -1.17
N SER A 48 3.20 -10.90 -1.72
CA SER A 48 3.59 -9.68 -1.02
C SER A 48 2.64 -9.42 0.17
N PRO A 49 3.18 -9.07 1.34
CA PRO A 49 2.36 -8.60 2.46
C PRO A 49 1.55 -7.34 2.13
N TRP A 50 0.50 -7.09 2.92
CA TRP A 50 -0.18 -5.81 2.93
C TRP A 50 0.79 -4.64 3.15
N SER A 51 0.51 -3.50 2.50
CA SER A 51 1.34 -2.28 2.56
C SER A 51 2.81 -2.46 2.14
N SER A 52 3.12 -3.46 1.33
CA SER A 52 4.44 -3.61 0.68
C SER A 52 4.32 -3.47 -0.84
N ASN A 53 5.45 -3.34 -1.54
CA ASN A 53 5.53 -3.38 -3.01
C ASN A 53 4.41 -2.61 -3.75
N HIS A 54 4.11 -1.37 -3.32
CA HIS A 54 2.87 -0.64 -3.68
C HIS A 54 2.53 -0.64 -5.18
N PHE A 55 3.50 -0.40 -6.05
CA PHE A 55 3.26 -0.35 -7.50
C PHE A 55 3.02 -1.74 -8.13
N TYR A 56 3.68 -2.77 -7.62
CA TYR A 56 3.40 -4.14 -8.07
C TYR A 56 2.01 -4.56 -7.64
N ASN A 57 1.66 -4.31 -6.38
CA ASN A 57 0.34 -4.60 -5.81
C ASN A 57 -0.79 -3.87 -6.56
N PHE A 58 -0.59 -2.61 -6.93
CA PHE A 58 -1.52 -1.86 -7.76
C PHE A 58 -1.75 -2.51 -9.13
N LEU A 59 -0.66 -2.82 -9.85
CA LEU A 59 -0.75 -3.40 -11.19
C LEU A 59 -1.34 -4.81 -11.15
N TYR A 60 -0.95 -5.61 -10.16
CA TYR A 60 -1.49 -6.95 -9.94
C TYR A 60 -3.00 -6.90 -9.70
N GLU A 61 -3.48 -5.99 -8.86
CA GLU A 61 -4.91 -5.81 -8.61
C GLU A 61 -5.64 -5.35 -9.86
N TYR A 62 -5.13 -4.36 -10.58
CA TYR A 62 -5.74 -3.91 -11.84
C TYR A 62 -5.90 -5.07 -12.84
N PHE A 63 -4.84 -5.85 -13.09
CA PHE A 63 -4.92 -6.99 -14.00
C PHE A 63 -5.83 -8.11 -13.49
N SER A 64 -5.91 -8.31 -12.17
CA SER A 64 -6.84 -9.25 -11.55
C SER A 64 -8.29 -8.82 -11.74
N LEU A 65 -8.61 -7.54 -11.50
CA LEU A 65 -9.94 -6.97 -11.63
C LEU A 65 -10.42 -6.93 -13.09
N GLN A 66 -9.51 -6.76 -14.05
CA GLN A 66 -9.84 -6.87 -15.48
C GLN A 66 -10.32 -8.28 -15.85
N GLN A 67 -9.81 -9.31 -15.19
CA GLN A 67 -10.21 -10.70 -15.41
C GLN A 67 -11.43 -11.10 -14.55
N LYS A 68 -11.70 -10.38 -13.46
CA LYS A 68 -12.80 -10.65 -12.54
C LYS A 68 -14.15 -10.25 -13.17
N GLN A 69 -14.97 -11.27 -13.46
CA GLN A 69 -16.36 -11.05 -13.87
C GLN A 69 -17.14 -10.32 -12.78
N LYS A 70 -17.74 -9.19 -13.14
CA LYS A 70 -18.66 -8.44 -12.28
C LYS A 70 -19.98 -9.18 -12.13
N ARG A 71 -20.40 -9.43 -10.89
CA ARG A 71 -21.63 -10.14 -10.52
C ARG A 71 -22.63 -9.20 -9.84
N ASN A 72 -22.15 -8.29 -8.99
CA ASN A 72 -22.98 -7.33 -8.25
C ASN A 72 -22.60 -5.88 -8.61
N TYR A 73 -23.32 -4.94 -7.98
CA TYR A 73 -23.01 -3.51 -8.03
C TYR A 73 -21.58 -3.27 -7.51
N ARG A 74 -20.71 -2.73 -8.35
CA ARG A 74 -19.28 -2.60 -8.09
C ARG A 74 -18.91 -1.20 -7.64
N ILE A 75 -18.44 -1.09 -6.40
CA ILE A 75 -17.90 0.11 -5.80
C ILE A 75 -16.38 0.05 -5.90
N LEU A 76 -15.77 1.03 -6.57
CA LEU A 76 -14.32 1.13 -6.68
C LEU A 76 -13.79 2.24 -5.77
N ILE A 77 -12.98 1.87 -4.79
CA ILE A 77 -12.28 2.78 -3.90
C ILE A 77 -10.95 3.14 -4.56
N VAL A 78 -10.81 4.41 -4.91
CA VAL A 78 -9.64 4.98 -5.60
C VAL A 78 -8.99 6.01 -4.68
N GLY A 79 -7.68 6.00 -4.55
CA GLY A 79 -6.99 6.99 -3.72
C GLY A 79 -5.63 6.52 -3.23
N SER A 80 -5.06 7.30 -2.32
CA SER A 80 -3.72 7.04 -1.77
C SER A 80 -3.75 5.98 -0.66
N SER A 81 -2.76 6.02 0.25
CA SER A 81 -2.84 5.25 1.50
C SER A 81 -4.04 5.62 2.36
N ILE A 82 -4.62 6.82 2.19
CA ILE A 82 -5.89 7.17 2.83
C ILE A 82 -6.97 6.14 2.50
N ALA A 83 -7.07 5.70 1.24
CA ALA A 83 -8.08 4.72 0.84
C ALA A 83 -7.95 3.38 1.58
N HIS A 84 -6.78 2.75 1.53
CA HIS A 84 -6.60 1.40 2.08
C HIS A 84 -6.33 1.36 3.59
N TYR A 85 -6.07 2.50 4.24
CA TYR A 85 -6.09 2.60 5.71
C TYR A 85 -7.48 2.93 6.25
N SER A 86 -8.36 3.55 5.45
CA SER A 86 -9.69 3.97 5.89
C SER A 86 -10.78 2.93 5.66
N PHE A 87 -10.66 2.11 4.61
CA PHE A 87 -11.66 1.12 4.23
C PHE A 87 -11.15 -0.31 4.41
N ASP A 88 -12.05 -1.16 4.91
CA ASP A 88 -11.92 -2.61 4.83
C ASP A 88 -12.99 -3.16 3.88
N ARG A 89 -12.58 -3.98 2.90
CA ARG A 89 -13.47 -4.49 1.84
C ARG A 89 -14.66 -5.24 2.43
N GLU A 90 -14.38 -6.28 3.21
CA GLU A 90 -15.39 -7.23 3.69
C GLU A 90 -16.33 -6.56 4.71
N THR A 91 -15.77 -5.75 5.61
CA THR A 91 -16.57 -5.02 6.59
C THR A 91 -17.46 -3.99 5.93
N PHE A 92 -16.96 -3.25 4.93
CA PHE A 92 -17.79 -2.26 4.22
C PHE A 92 -18.91 -2.92 3.40
N GLU A 93 -18.62 -4.04 2.71
CA GLU A 93 -19.65 -4.84 2.02
C GLU A 93 -20.73 -5.31 3.00
N LYS A 94 -20.32 -5.86 4.15
CA LYS A 94 -21.22 -6.33 5.20
C LYS A 94 -22.09 -5.19 5.75
N GLU A 95 -21.50 -4.05 6.08
CA GLU A 95 -22.22 -2.90 6.61
C GLU A 95 -23.24 -2.33 5.60
N ILE A 96 -22.92 -2.34 4.31
CA ILE A 96 -23.88 -1.96 3.25
C ILE A 96 -25.02 -2.98 3.18
N PHE A 97 -24.72 -4.28 3.23
CA PHE A 97 -25.73 -5.32 3.22
C PHE A 97 -26.66 -5.20 4.42
N ASP A 98 -26.13 -5.02 5.63
CA ASP A 98 -26.91 -4.90 6.86
C ASP A 98 -27.85 -3.68 6.84
N LYS A 99 -27.50 -2.63 6.09
CA LYS A 99 -28.29 -1.38 5.98
C LYS A 99 -29.27 -1.35 4.82
N SER A 100 -28.96 -2.03 3.71
CA SER A 100 -29.74 -1.93 2.45
C SER A 100 -30.34 -3.26 1.98
N GLY A 101 -29.89 -4.39 2.53
CA GLY A 101 -30.26 -5.73 2.08
C GLY A 101 -29.69 -6.12 0.70
N LYS A 102 -28.79 -5.32 0.13
CA LYS A 102 -28.21 -5.55 -1.20
C LYS A 102 -26.74 -5.95 -1.10
N ASN A 103 -26.36 -6.96 -1.89
CA ASN A 103 -24.97 -7.34 -2.05
C ASN A 103 -24.26 -6.40 -3.02
N VAL A 104 -23.04 -6.00 -2.68
CA VAL A 104 -22.16 -5.18 -3.51
C VAL A 104 -20.79 -5.86 -3.65
N GLU A 105 -20.01 -5.44 -4.64
CA GLU A 105 -18.60 -5.78 -4.80
C GLU A 105 -17.78 -4.54 -4.51
N VAL A 106 -16.97 -4.55 -3.45
CA VAL A 106 -16.05 -3.46 -3.11
C VAL A 106 -14.66 -3.83 -3.61
N GLU A 107 -14.05 -2.95 -4.39
CA GLU A 107 -12.72 -3.16 -4.95
C GLU A 107 -11.82 -1.96 -4.74
N PHE A 108 -10.51 -2.21 -4.67
CA PHE A 108 -9.52 -1.15 -4.55
C PHE A 108 -8.77 -0.95 -5.86
N LEU A 109 -8.54 0.30 -6.20
CA LEU A 109 -7.51 0.70 -7.16
C LEU A 109 -6.73 1.86 -6.53
N SER A 110 -5.84 1.52 -5.61
CA SER A 110 -5.15 2.48 -4.73
C SER A 110 -3.66 2.12 -4.58
N TYR A 111 -2.82 3.10 -4.30
CA TYR A 111 -1.43 2.84 -3.88
C TYR A 111 -0.93 3.98 -2.99
N ALA A 112 0.13 3.74 -2.22
CA ALA A 112 0.68 4.78 -1.34
C ALA A 112 1.09 6.03 -2.15
N GLY A 113 0.49 7.18 -1.79
CA GLY A 113 0.76 8.45 -2.46
C GLY A 113 0.01 8.70 -3.78
N MET A 114 -1.02 7.92 -4.12
CA MET A 114 -1.86 8.19 -5.31
C MET A 114 -2.64 9.52 -5.16
N THR A 115 -2.19 10.54 -5.87
CA THR A 115 -2.76 11.88 -5.86
C THR A 115 -3.94 12.02 -6.84
N PRO A 116 -4.69 13.14 -6.80
CA PRO A 116 -5.69 13.44 -7.84
C PRO A 116 -5.12 13.53 -9.28
N LEU A 117 -3.86 13.93 -9.43
CA LEU A 117 -3.18 13.91 -10.74
C LEU A 117 -3.02 12.46 -11.22
N ASP A 118 -2.63 11.57 -10.32
CA ASP A 118 -2.47 10.16 -10.66
C ASP A 118 -3.82 9.50 -10.97
N ALA A 119 -4.88 9.85 -10.24
CA ALA A 119 -6.24 9.41 -10.55
C ALA A 119 -6.69 9.87 -11.95
N TRP A 120 -6.37 11.12 -12.33
CA TRP A 120 -6.59 11.63 -13.68
C TRP A 120 -5.81 10.82 -14.72
N LEU A 121 -4.53 10.54 -14.49
CA LEU A 121 -3.71 9.75 -15.41
C LEU A 121 -4.17 8.27 -15.50
N CYS A 122 -4.78 7.74 -14.45
CA CYS A 122 -5.38 6.40 -14.40
C CYS A 122 -6.84 6.34 -14.86
N ARG A 123 -7.46 7.45 -15.29
CA ARG A 123 -8.91 7.56 -15.55
C ARG A 123 -9.47 6.49 -16.50
N GLN A 124 -8.74 6.14 -17.54
CA GLN A 124 -9.18 5.11 -18.50
C GLN A 124 -9.21 3.73 -17.86
N ARG A 125 -8.18 3.39 -17.08
CA ARG A 125 -8.14 2.13 -16.33
C ARG A 125 -9.29 2.01 -15.34
N ILE A 126 -9.67 3.11 -14.70
CA ILE A 126 -10.82 3.15 -13.78
C ILE A 126 -12.11 2.78 -14.54
N VAL A 127 -12.36 3.38 -15.71
CA VAL A 127 -13.56 3.09 -16.53
C VAL A 127 -13.54 1.66 -17.07
N GLU A 128 -12.38 1.14 -17.47
CA GLU A 128 -12.22 -0.24 -17.96
C GLU A 128 -12.66 -1.29 -16.93
N LEU A 129 -12.55 -1.01 -15.63
CA LEU A 129 -13.00 -1.89 -14.56
C LEU A 129 -14.53 -1.90 -14.37
N LYS A 130 -15.25 -1.07 -15.13
CA LYS A 130 -16.72 -0.93 -15.14
C LYS A 130 -17.33 -0.74 -13.73
N PRO A 131 -16.81 0.19 -12.91
CA PRO A 131 -17.43 0.50 -11.62
C PRO A 131 -18.81 1.11 -11.83
N ASP A 132 -19.74 0.82 -10.94
CA ASP A 132 -21.01 1.55 -10.85
C ASP A 132 -20.90 2.78 -9.96
N PHE A 133 -19.88 2.83 -9.11
CA PHE A 133 -19.64 3.92 -8.18
C PHE A 133 -18.16 4.02 -7.83
N VAL A 134 -17.64 5.23 -7.71
CA VAL A 134 -16.26 5.50 -7.27
C VAL A 134 -16.27 6.25 -5.95
N ILE A 135 -15.44 5.81 -5.01
CA ILE A 135 -15.17 6.52 -3.74
C ILE A 135 -13.75 7.05 -3.78
N PHE A 136 -13.56 8.33 -3.47
CA PHE A 136 -12.28 9.01 -3.46
C PHE A 136 -12.06 9.75 -2.13
N PRO A 137 -11.52 9.07 -1.10
CA PRO A 137 -11.19 9.71 0.15
C PRO A 137 -9.91 10.53 0.04
N ILE A 138 -9.91 11.71 0.66
CA ILE A 138 -8.83 12.69 0.58
C ILE A 138 -8.49 13.28 1.95
N ASN A 139 -7.21 13.49 2.19
CA ASN A 139 -6.64 14.26 3.31
C ASN A 139 -5.63 15.31 2.78
N PHE A 140 -5.07 16.14 3.67
CA PHE A 140 -4.10 17.18 3.31
C PHE A 140 -2.88 16.66 2.51
N ILE A 141 -2.40 15.45 2.84
CA ILE A 141 -1.24 14.83 2.20
C ILE A 141 -1.42 14.63 0.68
N ASP A 142 -2.65 14.34 0.24
CA ASP A 142 -2.95 14.02 -1.17
C ASP A 142 -2.81 15.22 -2.10
N TRP A 143 -2.85 16.43 -1.54
CA TRP A 143 -2.61 17.67 -2.26
C TRP A 143 -1.13 17.98 -2.47
N ARG A 144 -0.22 17.24 -1.82
CA ARG A 144 1.24 17.43 -1.89
C ARG A 144 1.72 18.88 -1.72
N LEU A 145 0.98 19.72 -1.00
CA LEU A 145 1.29 21.16 -0.82
C LEU A 145 2.61 21.41 -0.09
N HIS A 146 3.07 20.42 0.69
CA HIS A 146 4.38 20.46 1.33
C HIS A 146 5.53 20.55 0.32
N ARG A 147 5.34 20.07 -0.91
CA ARG A 147 6.39 20.06 -1.95
C ARG A 147 6.80 21.45 -2.38
N ALA A 148 5.89 22.42 -2.40
CA ALA A 148 6.25 23.82 -2.68
C ALA A 148 7.38 24.28 -1.74
N TYR A 149 7.21 24.06 -0.44
CA TYR A 149 8.17 24.46 0.59
C TYR A 149 9.44 23.60 0.59
N SER A 150 9.33 22.29 0.29
CA SER A 150 10.49 21.40 0.22
C SER A 150 11.40 21.69 -0.96
N LEU A 151 10.84 22.12 -2.10
CA LEU A 151 11.60 22.50 -3.28
C LEU A 151 12.34 23.83 -3.07
N ASN A 152 11.68 24.80 -2.45
CA ASN A 152 12.29 26.04 -2.01
C ASN A 152 11.51 26.59 -0.81
N PRO A 153 12.15 26.83 0.35
CA PRO A 153 11.49 27.36 1.54
C PRO A 153 10.79 28.71 1.34
N GLU A 154 11.18 29.50 0.33
CA GLU A 154 10.59 30.80 -0.01
C GLU A 154 9.32 30.69 -0.87
N TYR A 155 9.05 29.52 -1.47
CA TYR A 155 7.83 29.33 -2.23
C TYR A 155 6.59 29.32 -1.33
N LYS A 156 5.49 29.78 -1.90
CA LYS A 156 4.14 29.72 -1.31
C LYS A 156 3.21 28.98 -2.25
N ASN A 157 2.26 28.23 -1.70
CA ASN A 157 1.27 27.52 -2.52
C ASN A 157 0.34 28.49 -3.28
N GLU A 158 0.09 29.68 -2.71
CA GLU A 158 -0.73 30.71 -3.37
C GLU A 158 -0.05 31.41 -4.57
N THR A 159 1.28 31.33 -4.70
CA THR A 159 2.02 32.06 -5.77
C THR A 159 2.95 31.19 -6.62
N ILE A 160 3.18 29.92 -6.25
CA ILE A 160 4.10 29.04 -6.99
C ILE A 160 3.59 28.77 -8.42
N ASP A 161 4.53 28.75 -9.37
CA ASP A 161 4.21 28.33 -10.73
C ASP A 161 3.81 26.84 -10.72
N SER A 162 2.57 26.58 -11.16
CA SER A 162 2.02 25.23 -11.30
C SER A 162 2.90 24.27 -12.12
N LYS A 163 3.69 24.81 -13.07
CA LYS A 163 4.62 24.00 -13.87
C LYS A 163 5.74 23.39 -13.03
N ILE A 164 6.24 24.11 -12.02
CA ILE A 164 7.27 23.60 -11.10
C ILE A 164 6.73 22.39 -10.34
N LEU A 165 5.52 22.52 -9.77
CA LEU A 165 4.86 21.44 -9.05
C LEU A 165 4.52 20.25 -9.96
N LEU A 166 4.10 20.52 -11.20
CA LEU A 166 3.81 19.47 -12.18
C LEU A 166 5.07 18.65 -12.50
N LEU A 167 6.20 19.31 -12.78
CA LEU A 167 7.44 18.62 -13.11
C LEU A 167 7.99 17.82 -11.93
N ASP A 168 7.86 18.32 -10.69
CA ASP A 168 8.17 17.54 -9.47
C ASP A 168 7.26 16.30 -9.33
N ALA A 169 5.97 16.44 -9.62
CA ALA A 169 5.01 15.35 -9.55
C ALA A 169 5.19 14.29 -10.65
N LEU A 170 6.01 14.57 -11.68
CA LEU A 170 6.28 13.69 -12.82
C LEU A 170 7.75 13.27 -12.91
N ASP A 171 8.57 13.60 -11.92
CA ASP A 171 9.96 13.14 -11.90
C ASP A 171 10.05 11.67 -11.45
N PHE A 172 10.91 10.85 -12.06
CA PHE A 172 10.98 9.42 -11.72
C PHE A 172 11.62 9.14 -10.35
N PHE A 173 12.40 10.07 -9.83
CA PHE A 173 12.99 9.95 -8.51
C PHE A 173 11.94 10.20 -7.43
N GLU A 174 11.16 11.28 -7.58
CA GLU A 174 10.12 11.68 -6.63
C GLU A 174 8.78 10.96 -6.85
N ALA A 175 8.46 10.61 -8.10
CA ALA A 175 7.20 10.04 -8.54
C ALA A 175 7.40 8.82 -9.47
N PRO A 176 8.07 7.75 -9.01
CA PRO A 176 8.34 6.55 -9.82
C PRO A 176 7.07 5.87 -10.37
N GLN A 177 5.89 6.10 -9.77
CA GLN A 177 4.59 5.66 -10.27
C GLN A 177 4.32 6.11 -11.71
N SER A 178 4.83 7.27 -12.12
CA SER A 178 4.64 7.81 -13.47
C SER A 178 5.30 6.93 -14.53
N ARG A 179 6.46 6.33 -14.21
CA ARG A 179 7.12 5.31 -15.03
C ARG A 179 6.33 4.01 -15.02
N PHE A 180 5.96 3.53 -13.84
CA PHE A 180 5.46 2.17 -13.65
C PHE A 180 4.00 1.99 -14.03
N ILE A 181 3.17 3.00 -13.82
CA ILE A 181 1.72 2.88 -13.89
C ILE A 181 1.23 3.58 -15.16
N PHE A 182 1.50 4.86 -15.38
CA PHE A 182 0.85 5.62 -16.46
C PHE A 182 1.83 6.35 -17.40
N PRO A 183 2.82 5.64 -18.00
CA PRO A 183 3.86 6.32 -18.76
C PRO A 183 3.37 6.93 -20.07
N LEU A 184 2.48 6.25 -20.80
CA LEU A 184 1.95 6.77 -22.06
C LEU A 184 0.99 7.92 -21.81
N GLU A 185 0.12 7.76 -20.82
CA GLU A 185 -0.86 8.75 -20.42
C GLU A 185 -0.15 10.05 -20.01
N THR A 186 0.99 9.95 -19.29
CA THR A 186 1.84 11.10 -18.96
C THR A 186 2.46 11.75 -20.19
N ALA A 187 3.06 10.94 -21.09
CA ALA A 187 3.69 11.44 -22.31
C ALA A 187 2.72 12.22 -23.19
N ILE A 188 1.48 11.73 -23.32
CA ILE A 188 0.45 12.36 -24.15
C ILE A 188 -0.08 13.63 -23.47
N GLU A 189 -0.43 13.55 -22.18
CA GLU A 189 -1.06 14.67 -21.46
C GLU A 189 -0.10 15.85 -21.29
N PHE A 190 1.20 15.59 -21.11
CA PHE A 190 2.19 16.61 -20.72
C PHE A 190 3.36 16.77 -21.69
N PHE A 191 3.17 16.40 -22.96
CA PHE A 191 4.21 16.52 -23.99
C PHE A 191 4.85 17.91 -24.01
N SER A 192 4.02 18.96 -23.94
CA SER A 192 4.46 20.35 -24.08
C SER A 192 5.26 20.85 -22.87
N GLU A 193 4.94 20.33 -21.68
CA GLU A 193 5.55 20.70 -20.41
C GLU A 193 6.84 19.93 -20.17
N LEU A 194 6.86 18.64 -20.51
CA LEU A 194 8.00 17.73 -20.35
C LEU A 194 9.10 17.96 -21.39
N GLY A 195 8.73 18.38 -22.59
CA GLY A 195 9.63 18.48 -23.73
C GLY A 195 10.04 17.11 -24.28
N PHE A 196 10.75 17.12 -25.42
CA PHE A 196 11.05 15.91 -26.20
C PHE A 196 11.86 14.87 -25.42
N ALA A 197 12.93 15.30 -24.72
CA ALA A 197 13.82 14.39 -24.01
C ALA A 197 13.08 13.60 -22.92
N LYS A 198 12.36 14.29 -22.02
CA LYS A 198 11.65 13.62 -20.93
C LYS A 198 10.48 12.79 -21.46
N THR A 199 9.74 13.29 -22.45
CA THR A 199 8.71 12.50 -23.13
C THR A 199 9.27 11.20 -23.73
N SER A 200 10.47 11.23 -24.30
CA SER A 200 11.10 10.01 -24.86
C SER A 200 11.39 8.95 -23.79
N GLU A 201 11.71 9.35 -22.55
CA GLU A 201 11.86 8.42 -21.42
C GLU A 201 10.53 7.73 -21.08
N TYR A 202 9.44 8.49 -21.08
CA TYR A 202 8.09 7.98 -20.87
C TYR A 202 7.63 7.05 -21.99
N ILE A 203 7.88 7.41 -23.24
CA ILE A 203 7.59 6.54 -24.39
C ILE A 203 8.43 5.26 -24.30
N SER A 204 9.70 5.35 -23.89
CA SER A 204 10.55 4.18 -23.68
C SER A 204 10.00 3.28 -22.58
N ALA A 205 9.55 3.84 -21.46
CA ALA A 205 8.86 3.08 -20.41
C ALA A 205 7.55 2.46 -20.90
N PHE A 206 6.82 3.16 -21.77
CA PHE A 206 5.64 2.60 -22.38
C PHE A 206 5.94 1.50 -23.40
N LEU A 207 7.04 1.53 -24.15
CA LEU A 207 7.34 0.53 -25.18
C LEU A 207 8.04 -0.71 -24.59
N PHE A 208 9.06 -0.51 -23.75
CA PHE A 208 9.93 -1.56 -23.24
C PHE A 208 9.55 -1.99 -21.81
N GLY A 209 8.94 -3.17 -21.69
CA GLY A 209 8.54 -3.78 -20.44
C GLY A 209 9.71 -4.07 -19.50
N PHE A 210 10.88 -4.45 -19.99
CA PHE A 210 12.09 -4.62 -19.18
C PHE A 210 12.49 -3.29 -18.51
N TYR A 211 12.55 -2.21 -19.30
CA TYR A 211 12.87 -0.88 -18.77
C TYR A 211 11.83 -0.43 -17.74
N ARG A 212 10.55 -0.76 -17.95
CA ARG A 212 9.47 -0.44 -17.03
C ARG A 212 9.47 -1.29 -15.76
N TYR A 213 9.65 -2.61 -15.85
CA TYR A 213 9.27 -3.55 -14.79
C TYR A 213 10.40 -4.40 -14.21
N LYS A 214 11.66 -4.28 -14.69
CA LYS A 214 12.78 -5.09 -14.18
C LYS A 214 12.91 -5.09 -12.66
N ASP A 215 12.71 -3.93 -12.01
CA ASP A 215 12.90 -3.79 -10.57
C ASP A 215 11.79 -4.49 -9.78
N ILE A 216 10.56 -4.41 -10.28
CA ILE A 216 9.39 -5.12 -9.73
C ILE A 216 9.58 -6.63 -9.88
N PHE A 217 10.02 -7.08 -11.05
CA PHE A 217 10.25 -8.49 -11.34
C PHE A 217 11.27 -9.11 -10.39
N TRP A 218 12.46 -8.50 -10.24
CA TRP A 218 13.51 -9.06 -9.39
C TRP A 218 13.13 -9.10 -7.90
N LYS A 219 12.41 -8.10 -7.41
CA LYS A 219 11.91 -8.08 -6.03
C LYS A 219 10.92 -9.21 -5.78
N ASN A 220 9.94 -9.40 -6.68
CA ASN A 220 8.94 -10.45 -6.53
C ASN A 220 9.57 -11.85 -6.63
N LEU A 221 10.42 -12.09 -7.64
CA LEU A 221 11.09 -13.38 -7.80
C LEU A 221 11.94 -13.76 -6.57
N ARG A 222 12.65 -12.79 -5.99
CA ARG A 222 13.42 -13.01 -4.75
C ARG A 222 12.51 -13.36 -3.58
N SER A 223 11.36 -12.69 -3.42
CA SER A 223 10.38 -13.01 -2.38
C SER A 223 9.86 -14.44 -2.51
N LEU A 224 9.42 -14.82 -3.72
CA LEU A 224 8.92 -16.17 -4.00
C LEU A 224 9.96 -17.25 -3.75
N TYR A 225 11.21 -16.97 -4.12
CA TYR A 225 12.31 -17.89 -3.87
C TYR A 225 12.56 -18.07 -2.36
N ASP A 226 12.61 -16.98 -1.57
CA ASP A 226 12.84 -17.07 -0.13
C ASP A 226 11.69 -17.77 0.60
N HIS A 227 10.44 -17.55 0.19
CA HIS A 227 9.28 -18.22 0.80
C HIS A 227 9.26 -19.74 0.55
N ARG A 228 9.71 -20.18 -0.63
CA ARG A 228 9.60 -21.58 -1.08
C ARG A 228 10.84 -22.40 -0.74
N TYR A 229 12.02 -21.81 -0.86
CA TYR A 229 13.30 -22.49 -0.76
C TYR A 229 14.24 -21.88 0.28
N GLY A 230 13.95 -20.65 0.72
CA GLY A 230 14.77 -19.95 1.71
C GLY A 230 14.32 -20.18 3.15
N ARG A 231 14.94 -19.43 4.05
CA ARG A 231 14.62 -19.46 5.48
C ARG A 231 13.44 -18.57 5.83
N ASN A 232 13.03 -17.72 4.90
CA ASN A 232 11.94 -16.78 5.09
C ASN A 232 12.18 -15.78 6.24
N THR A 233 13.40 -15.25 6.24
CA THR A 233 13.98 -14.44 7.34
C THR A 233 14.34 -13.02 6.92
N SER A 234 14.26 -12.72 5.61
CA SER A 234 14.58 -11.41 5.04
C SER A 234 13.35 -10.81 4.38
N TYR A 235 12.61 -9.97 5.10
CA TYR A 235 11.33 -9.47 4.61
C TYR A 235 10.95 -8.06 5.06
N HIS A 236 10.14 -7.42 4.23
CA HIS A 236 9.62 -6.05 4.42
C HIS A 236 8.36 -5.98 5.28
N GLY A 237 7.61 -7.09 5.43
CA GLY A 237 6.44 -7.17 6.30
C GLY A 237 6.04 -8.60 6.59
N TYR A 238 5.44 -8.84 7.75
CA TYR A 238 4.93 -10.13 8.19
C TYR A 238 3.70 -10.54 7.35
N ASN A 239 3.68 -11.80 6.91
CA ASN A 239 2.61 -12.38 6.09
C ASN A 239 2.24 -13.79 6.56
N GLY A 240 2.45 -14.06 7.86
CA GLY A 240 2.10 -15.33 8.49
C GLY A 240 0.67 -15.33 8.99
N VAL A 241 0.31 -16.33 9.78
CA VAL A 241 -1.00 -16.35 10.44
C VAL A 241 -1.10 -15.24 11.46
N GLN A 242 -2.31 -14.72 11.61
CA GLN A 242 -2.64 -13.83 12.70
C GLN A 242 -2.70 -14.64 14.00
N ILE A 243 -1.83 -14.32 14.96
CA ILE A 243 -1.86 -14.95 16.29
C ILE A 243 -2.86 -14.23 17.21
N PRO A 244 -3.40 -14.90 18.25
CA PRO A 244 -4.36 -14.30 19.17
C PRO A 244 -3.85 -13.00 19.81
N GLU A 245 -2.60 -12.99 20.25
CA GLU A 245 -1.96 -11.84 20.91
C GLU A 245 -1.54 -10.72 19.95
N ARG A 246 -1.73 -10.92 18.64
CA ARG A 246 -1.23 -10.07 17.55
C ARG A 246 0.29 -10.02 17.44
N VAL A 247 0.75 -9.53 16.29
CA VAL A 247 2.15 -9.23 16.01
C VAL A 247 2.27 -7.83 15.44
N THR A 248 3.47 -7.28 15.45
CA THR A 248 3.75 -6.06 14.69
C THR A 248 3.72 -6.32 13.18
N SER A 249 3.70 -5.26 12.38
CA SER A 249 3.88 -5.31 10.92
C SER A 249 5.17 -6.04 10.49
N LEU A 250 6.19 -6.06 11.35
CA LEU A 250 7.45 -6.77 11.12
C LEU A 250 7.49 -8.17 11.76
N GLY A 251 6.42 -8.62 12.42
CA GLY A 251 6.34 -9.98 12.98
C GLY A 251 6.91 -10.10 14.40
N TRP A 252 7.12 -8.99 15.11
CA TRP A 252 7.51 -9.01 16.53
C TRP A 252 6.31 -9.40 17.40
N THR A 253 6.56 -10.33 18.33
CA THR A 253 5.59 -10.78 19.33
C THR A 253 5.63 -9.90 20.58
N GLY A 254 4.70 -10.10 21.52
CA GLY A 254 4.85 -9.61 22.90
C GLY A 254 5.60 -10.61 23.79
N LYS A 255 5.39 -10.52 25.11
CA LYS A 255 5.93 -11.52 26.08
C LYS A 255 5.34 -12.92 25.91
N LYS A 256 4.14 -13.01 25.31
CA LYS A 256 3.44 -14.25 25.03
C LYS A 256 2.99 -14.26 23.58
N PHE A 257 3.00 -15.43 22.97
CA PHE A 257 2.41 -15.66 21.67
C PHE A 257 1.87 -17.08 21.59
N SER A 258 0.73 -17.24 20.91
CA SER A 258 0.05 -18.51 20.78
C SER A 258 -0.18 -18.87 19.31
N PHE A 259 -0.06 -20.16 18.99
CA PHE A 259 -0.20 -20.64 17.60
C PHE A 259 -0.59 -22.12 17.54
N ILE A 260 -1.03 -22.54 16.36
CA ILE A 260 -1.29 -23.95 16.03
C ILE A 260 -0.14 -24.45 15.16
N LEU A 261 0.32 -25.68 15.40
CA LEU A 261 1.37 -26.30 14.58
C LEU A 261 0.83 -26.71 13.22
N THR A 262 1.51 -26.27 12.17
CA THR A 262 1.36 -26.80 10.83
C THR A 262 2.11 -28.14 10.68
N GLU A 263 1.80 -28.95 9.68
CA GLU A 263 2.56 -30.16 9.31
C GLU A 263 4.03 -29.83 9.07
N LYS A 264 4.33 -28.75 8.34
CA LYS A 264 5.70 -28.28 8.16
C LYS A 264 6.39 -27.98 9.50
N MET A 265 5.71 -27.32 10.43
CA MET A 265 6.28 -27.02 11.75
C MET A 265 6.50 -28.27 12.61
N LYS A 266 5.65 -29.30 12.46
CA LYS A 266 5.79 -30.58 13.17
C LYS A 266 7.04 -31.34 12.73
N THR A 267 7.37 -31.32 11.45
CA THR A 267 8.49 -32.08 10.87
C THR A 267 9.79 -31.29 10.84
N GLU A 268 9.72 -30.02 10.42
CA GLU A 268 10.90 -29.19 10.19
C GLU A 268 11.17 -28.21 11.34
N GLY A 269 10.21 -27.95 12.24
CA GLY A 269 10.29 -26.87 13.22
C GLY A 269 10.02 -25.49 12.62
N PHE A 270 10.37 -24.44 13.36
CA PHE A 270 10.21 -23.05 12.93
C PHE A 270 11.33 -22.15 13.45
N LEU A 271 11.49 -20.97 12.85
CA LEU A 271 12.51 -20.00 13.24
C LEU A 271 11.89 -18.85 14.04
N VAL A 272 12.64 -18.38 15.04
CA VAL A 272 12.40 -17.13 15.76
C VAL A 272 13.67 -16.28 15.77
N GLN A 273 13.54 -14.97 15.61
CA GLN A 273 14.68 -14.05 15.73
C GLN A 273 14.80 -13.56 17.17
N ILE A 274 16.02 -13.69 17.70
CA ILE A 274 16.42 -13.12 18.98
C ILE A 274 17.33 -11.94 18.71
N VAL A 275 17.04 -10.79 19.30
CA VAL A 275 17.86 -9.58 19.18
C VAL A 275 18.81 -9.45 20.37
N PRO A 276 19.95 -8.77 20.24
CA PRO A 276 20.86 -8.54 21.37
C PRO A 276 20.17 -7.90 22.59
N GLU A 277 19.23 -6.99 22.36
CA GLU A 277 18.55 -6.21 23.40
C GLU A 277 17.75 -7.07 24.37
N ILE A 278 17.12 -8.16 23.90
CA ILE A 278 16.33 -9.07 24.76
C ILE A 278 17.21 -9.91 25.69
N LEU A 279 18.51 -10.03 25.37
CA LEU A 279 19.52 -10.77 26.13
C LEU A 279 20.26 -9.90 27.15
N SER A 280 20.01 -8.59 27.18
CA SER A 280 20.65 -7.65 28.12
C SER A 280 20.39 -7.99 29.59
N SER A 281 19.25 -8.62 29.89
CA SER A 281 18.88 -9.10 31.23
C SER A 281 19.36 -10.53 31.53
N GLY A 282 20.16 -11.15 30.66
CA GLY A 282 20.59 -12.54 30.74
C GLY A 282 19.96 -13.43 29.65
N PRO A 283 20.18 -14.76 29.72
CA PRO A 283 19.70 -15.69 28.71
C PRO A 283 18.18 -15.62 28.52
N LEU A 284 17.72 -15.60 27.27
CA LEU A 284 16.29 -15.66 26.96
C LEU A 284 15.79 -17.10 27.10
N LYS A 285 14.86 -17.32 28.03
CA LYS A 285 14.10 -18.58 28.13
C LYS A 285 12.74 -18.43 27.45
N ILE A 286 12.45 -19.33 26.52
CA ILE A 286 11.13 -19.45 25.88
C ILE A 286 10.49 -20.75 26.36
N THR A 287 9.34 -20.65 27.04
CA THR A 287 8.61 -21.79 27.59
C THR A 287 7.34 -22.03 26.79
N PHE A 288 7.26 -23.18 26.11
CA PHE A 288 6.10 -23.64 25.37
C PHE A 288 5.23 -24.52 26.25
N LYS A 289 3.92 -24.28 26.23
CA LYS A 289 2.92 -25.02 27.00
C LYS A 289 1.78 -25.48 26.09
N LYS A 290 1.38 -26.75 26.23
CA LYS A 290 0.21 -27.34 25.58
C LYS A 290 -0.43 -28.34 26.55
N LYS A 291 -1.59 -28.01 27.12
CA LYS A 291 -2.19 -28.77 28.25
C LYS A 291 -1.16 -28.99 29.37
N ASN A 292 -0.88 -30.25 29.73
CA ASN A 292 0.08 -30.65 30.77
C ASN A 292 1.51 -30.80 30.24
N LYS A 293 1.77 -30.51 28.96
CA LYS A 293 3.10 -30.60 28.35
C LYS A 293 3.78 -29.24 28.42
N VAL A 294 5.05 -29.25 28.82
CA VAL A 294 5.89 -28.06 28.95
C VAL A 294 7.25 -28.36 28.36
N GLN A 295 7.74 -27.48 27.51
CA GLN A 295 9.09 -27.53 26.95
C GLN A 295 9.72 -26.15 27.03
N SER A 296 11.01 -26.07 27.33
CA SER A 296 11.72 -24.79 27.44
C SER A 296 13.00 -24.80 26.63
N PHE A 297 13.28 -23.68 25.98
CA PHE A 297 14.54 -23.41 25.29
C PHE A 297 15.21 -22.22 25.95
N SER A 298 16.54 -22.24 26.03
CA SER A 298 17.34 -21.14 26.56
C SER A 298 18.33 -20.69 25.51
N PHE A 299 18.43 -19.39 25.29
CA PHE A 299 19.28 -18.80 24.26
C PHE A 299 20.18 -17.72 24.86
N THR A 300 21.46 -17.79 24.53
CA THR A 300 22.50 -16.85 25.02
C THR A 300 23.05 -15.96 23.91
N GLU A 301 22.65 -16.19 22.66
CA GLU A 301 23.17 -15.50 21.48
C GLU A 301 22.03 -14.99 20.60
N PRO A 302 22.21 -13.83 19.94
CA PRO A 302 21.24 -13.29 18.99
C PRO A 302 21.17 -14.10 17.68
N GLY A 303 20.25 -13.70 16.81
CA GLY A 303 20.04 -14.25 15.48
C GLY A 303 18.82 -15.15 15.38
N TRP A 304 18.64 -15.75 14.20
CA TRP A 304 17.56 -16.70 13.93
C TRP A 304 17.86 -18.05 14.57
N LYS A 305 16.99 -18.49 15.48
CA LYS A 305 17.10 -19.76 16.19
C LYS A 305 15.97 -20.69 15.78
N LYS A 306 16.34 -21.94 15.50
CA LYS A 306 15.40 -23.00 15.12
C LYS A 306 14.83 -23.66 16.37
N ILE A 307 13.51 -23.80 16.41
CA ILE A 307 12.77 -24.47 17.47
C ILE A 307 12.08 -25.70 16.88
N ILE A 308 12.32 -26.85 17.51
CA ILE A 308 11.67 -28.12 17.18
C ILE A 308 11.01 -28.58 18.47
N LEU A 309 9.67 -28.62 18.48
CA LEU A 309 8.93 -29.07 19.65
C LEU A 309 8.94 -30.59 19.72
N ASP A 310 8.92 -31.14 20.93
CA ASP A 310 8.92 -32.58 21.15
C ASP A 310 7.66 -33.23 20.54
N HIS A 311 7.77 -34.49 20.16
CA HIS A 311 6.67 -35.28 19.57
C HIS A 311 5.39 -35.26 20.45
N SER A 312 5.52 -35.05 21.76
CA SER A 312 4.38 -34.91 22.67
C SER A 312 3.48 -33.69 22.40
N PHE A 313 4.00 -32.65 21.71
CA PHE A 313 3.22 -31.50 21.25
C PHE A 313 2.47 -31.79 19.95
N VAL A 314 2.83 -32.87 19.25
CA VAL A 314 2.33 -33.25 17.92
C VAL A 314 1.15 -34.22 18.01
N THR A 315 1.22 -35.22 18.89
CA THR A 315 0.31 -36.39 18.88
C THR A 315 -1.07 -36.14 19.49
N GLU A 316 -1.20 -35.25 20.47
CA GLU A 316 -2.46 -35.02 21.15
C GLU A 316 -3.08 -33.68 20.72
N SER A 317 -4.29 -33.75 20.15
CA SER A 317 -5.12 -32.59 19.79
C SER A 317 -4.40 -31.58 18.85
N PRO A 318 -4.32 -31.86 17.53
CA PRO A 318 -3.60 -31.02 16.58
C PRO A 318 -4.12 -29.58 16.50
N ASN A 319 -5.40 -29.37 16.83
CA ASN A 319 -6.06 -28.06 16.77
C ASN A 319 -5.94 -27.23 18.06
N LEU A 320 -5.22 -27.73 19.06
CA LEU A 320 -5.08 -27.02 20.34
C LEU A 320 -3.91 -26.05 20.30
N LEU A 321 -4.15 -24.80 20.72
CA LEU A 321 -3.16 -23.75 20.79
C LEU A 321 -1.98 -24.13 21.68
N ILE A 322 -0.78 -23.84 21.19
CA ILE A 322 0.46 -23.84 21.96
C ILE A 322 0.71 -22.40 22.38
N THR A 323 0.96 -22.19 23.66
CA THR A 323 1.34 -20.87 24.19
C THR A 323 2.82 -20.86 24.50
N ALA A 324 3.53 -19.90 23.93
CA ALA A 324 4.91 -19.58 24.27
C ALA A 324 4.96 -18.39 25.24
N GLU A 325 5.78 -18.50 26.28
CA GLU A 325 6.02 -17.44 27.25
C GLU A 325 7.52 -17.16 27.36
N LEU A 326 7.89 -15.91 27.13
CA LEU A 326 9.27 -15.43 27.18
C LEU A 326 9.62 -14.95 28.58
N SER A 327 10.85 -15.22 29.04
CA SER A 327 11.36 -14.72 30.31
C SER A 327 11.55 -13.20 30.32
N SER A 328 11.92 -12.61 29.18
CA SER A 328 12.20 -11.18 29.01
C SER A 328 11.56 -10.64 27.73
N THR A 329 11.48 -9.30 27.66
CA THR A 329 11.08 -8.51 26.49
C THR A 329 12.09 -7.38 26.32
N TRP A 330 12.13 -6.76 25.15
CA TRP A 330 12.94 -5.59 24.86
C TRP A 330 12.07 -4.42 24.41
N ILE A 331 12.65 -3.22 24.32
CA ILE A 331 11.97 -1.99 23.90
C ILE A 331 12.79 -1.34 22.79
N PRO A 332 12.21 -1.11 21.58
CA PRO A 332 12.92 -0.52 20.45
C PRO A 332 13.59 0.82 20.71
N PHE A 333 13.00 1.65 21.58
CA PHE A 333 13.60 2.94 21.91
C PHE A 333 14.99 2.82 22.55
N PHE A 334 15.28 1.74 23.27
CA PHE A 334 16.59 1.51 23.89
C PHE A 334 17.55 0.68 23.02
N ALA A 335 17.10 0.26 21.82
CA ALA A 335 17.90 -0.51 20.88
C ALA A 335 18.87 0.38 20.08
N LEU A 336 19.77 -0.25 19.32
CA LEU A 336 20.70 0.41 18.40
C LEU A 336 20.55 -0.16 16.97
N GLY A 337 21.07 0.57 15.99
CA GLY A 337 21.10 0.10 14.60
C GLY A 337 19.70 -0.13 14.02
N GLU A 338 19.51 -1.27 13.33
CA GLU A 338 18.26 -1.61 12.62
C GLU A 338 17.05 -1.82 13.53
N ASN A 339 17.26 -2.08 14.82
CA ASN A 339 16.18 -2.32 15.79
C ASN A 339 15.71 -1.05 16.51
N LYS A 340 16.45 0.06 16.36
CA LYS A 340 16.09 1.35 16.96
C LYS A 340 14.80 1.86 16.31
N ASP A 341 13.79 2.08 17.13
CA ASP A 341 12.58 2.83 16.74
C ASP A 341 12.06 3.63 17.94
N TRP A 342 11.39 4.75 17.67
CA TRP A 342 10.86 5.64 18.71
C TRP A 342 9.52 5.13 19.19
N ASN A 343 9.48 3.98 19.85
CA ASN A 343 8.29 3.45 20.53
C ASN A 343 8.67 2.75 21.84
N TYR A 344 7.73 2.71 22.77
CA TYR A 344 7.88 2.04 24.08
C TYR A 344 7.24 0.66 24.12
N ASP A 345 7.00 0.04 22.96
CA ASP A 345 6.36 -1.27 22.92
C ASP A 345 7.29 -2.32 23.53
N ARG A 346 6.72 -3.22 24.32
CA ARG A 346 7.44 -4.36 24.90
C ARG A 346 7.40 -5.52 23.92
N LEU A 347 8.47 -5.68 23.15
CA LEU A 347 8.59 -6.68 22.11
C LEU A 347 9.30 -7.95 22.60
N GLY A 348 8.89 -9.08 22.06
CA GLY A 348 9.48 -10.40 22.26
C GLY A 348 10.36 -10.79 21.07
N VAL A 349 10.25 -12.06 20.65
CA VAL A 349 10.94 -12.57 19.46
C VAL A 349 10.22 -12.16 18.17
N ARG A 350 10.95 -12.13 17.05
CA ARG A 350 10.36 -12.01 15.72
C ARG A 350 10.01 -13.39 15.17
N LEU A 351 8.86 -13.53 14.56
CA LEU A 351 8.49 -14.73 13.81
C LEU A 351 9.04 -14.67 12.38
N GLN A 352 9.25 -15.81 11.73
CA GLN A 352 9.54 -15.85 10.28
C GLN A 352 8.36 -15.28 9.46
N GLN A 353 8.59 -14.83 8.22
CA GLN A 353 7.58 -14.03 7.49
C GLN A 353 6.24 -14.74 7.33
N THR A 354 6.25 -16.01 6.94
CA THR A 354 5.06 -16.84 6.70
C THR A 354 4.85 -17.83 7.86
N PHE A 355 5.11 -17.38 9.09
CA PHE A 355 4.92 -18.21 10.27
C PHE A 355 3.49 -18.76 10.34
N GLY A 356 3.36 -20.06 10.66
CA GLY A 356 2.07 -20.73 10.83
C GLY A 356 1.28 -21.00 9.55
N THR A 357 1.84 -20.76 8.36
CA THR A 357 1.18 -21.07 7.09
C THR A 357 1.85 -22.25 6.41
N GLU A 358 1.08 -23.20 5.86
CA GLU A 358 1.61 -24.28 5.01
C GLU A 358 2.03 -23.76 3.63
N VAL A 359 1.20 -22.90 3.05
CA VAL A 359 1.43 -22.22 1.78
C VAL A 359 1.46 -20.72 2.06
N PRO A 360 2.44 -19.96 1.53
CA PRO A 360 2.47 -18.51 1.68
C PRO A 360 1.15 -17.87 1.26
N LYS A 361 0.66 -16.91 2.07
CA LYS A 361 -0.57 -16.17 1.78
C LYS A 361 -0.39 -15.36 0.48
N ASN A 362 -1.43 -15.38 -0.35
CA ASN A 362 -1.50 -14.66 -1.62
C ASN A 362 -2.62 -13.62 -1.59
N GLY A 363 -2.49 -12.56 -2.38
CA GLY A 363 -3.58 -11.58 -2.59
C GLY A 363 -3.80 -10.61 -1.41
N MET A 364 -2.76 -10.37 -0.60
CA MET A 364 -2.88 -9.58 0.64
C MET A 364 -2.77 -8.06 0.43
N GLN A 365 -2.63 -7.58 -0.82
CA GLN A 365 -2.36 -6.17 -1.13
C GLN A 365 -3.33 -5.14 -0.54
N TYR A 366 -4.58 -5.53 -0.26
CA TYR A 366 -5.60 -4.69 0.38
C TYR A 366 -6.36 -5.43 1.50
N ILE A 367 -5.73 -6.44 2.09
CA ILE A 367 -6.27 -7.14 3.27
C ILE A 367 -5.44 -6.70 4.46
N ARG A 368 -5.98 -5.77 5.24
CA ARG A 368 -5.33 -5.27 6.45
C ARG A 368 -5.69 -6.20 7.61
N GLU A 369 -4.68 -6.64 8.36
CA GLU A 369 -4.86 -7.35 9.62
C GLU A 369 -4.55 -6.40 10.78
N GLU A 370 -5.28 -6.51 11.89
CA GLU A 370 -4.98 -5.78 13.12
C GLU A 370 -3.57 -6.11 13.64
N ARG A 371 -2.74 -5.11 13.92
CA ARG A 371 -1.37 -5.31 14.43
C ARG A 371 -1.21 -4.76 15.84
N LEU A 372 -0.10 -5.12 16.49
CA LEU A 372 0.26 -4.55 17.79
C LEU A 372 0.39 -3.02 17.72
N GLU A 373 0.86 -2.47 16.59
CA GLU A 373 0.93 -1.02 16.41
C GLU A 373 -0.46 -0.35 16.36
N ASP A 374 -1.50 -1.07 15.95
CA ASP A 374 -2.86 -0.53 15.87
C ASP A 374 -3.50 -0.40 17.25
N ILE A 375 -3.25 -1.37 18.13
CA ILE A 375 -3.88 -1.45 19.45
C ILE A 375 -3.17 -0.63 20.51
N ARG A 376 -1.94 -0.14 20.25
CA ARG A 376 -1.14 0.53 21.28
C ARG A 376 -1.80 1.80 21.84
N TYR A 377 -2.64 2.45 21.04
CA TYR A 377 -3.26 3.73 21.39
C TYR A 377 -4.59 3.58 22.12
N LEU A 378 -5.21 2.39 22.10
CA LEU A 378 -6.60 2.14 22.53
C LEU A 378 -6.91 2.58 23.96
N TYR A 379 -5.93 2.53 24.85
CA TYR A 379 -6.10 2.81 26.28
C TYR A 379 -5.37 4.08 26.74
N MET A 380 -4.80 4.85 25.80
CA MET A 380 -4.15 6.12 26.13
C MET A 380 -5.21 7.19 26.35
N SER A 381 -5.10 7.94 27.45
CA SER A 381 -5.80 9.22 27.59
C SER A 381 -5.32 10.21 26.53
N ASP A 382 -6.11 11.26 26.27
CA ASP A 382 -5.74 12.31 25.30
C ASP A 382 -4.37 12.95 25.59
N LEU A 383 -4.05 13.14 26.88
CA LEU A 383 -2.75 13.67 27.29
C LEU A 383 -1.61 12.69 27.00
N GLU A 384 -1.81 11.41 27.28
CA GLU A 384 -0.80 10.36 27.00
C GLU A 384 -0.59 10.21 25.50
N TYR A 385 -1.68 10.14 24.72
CA TYR A 385 -1.61 10.06 23.27
C TYR A 385 -0.88 11.29 22.71
N SER A 386 -1.25 12.50 23.12
CA SER A 386 -0.63 13.73 22.61
C SER A 386 0.87 13.77 22.88
N LYS A 387 1.31 13.39 24.09
CA LYS A 387 2.74 13.29 24.41
C LYS A 387 3.42 12.23 23.55
N TYR A 388 2.81 11.06 23.43
CA TYR A 388 3.37 9.95 22.68
C TYR A 388 3.42 10.20 21.16
N PHE A 389 2.44 10.92 20.61
CA PHE A 389 2.40 11.38 19.24
C PHE A 389 3.57 12.33 18.93
N ASN A 390 3.82 13.32 19.79
CA ASN A 390 4.96 14.23 19.65
C ASN A 390 6.29 13.46 19.69
N PHE A 391 6.46 12.58 20.67
CA PHE A 391 7.60 11.69 20.77
C PHE A 391 7.80 10.83 19.51
N ARG A 392 6.74 10.19 19.01
CA ARG A 392 6.82 9.28 17.87
C ARG A 392 7.00 9.97 16.54
N LEU A 393 6.52 11.19 16.35
CA LEU A 393 6.45 11.79 15.01
C LEU A 393 7.26 13.07 14.86
N LEU A 394 7.59 13.76 15.95
CA LEU A 394 8.17 15.11 15.91
C LEU A 394 9.51 15.25 16.64
N GLU A 395 9.76 14.47 17.70
CA GLU A 395 11.02 14.51 18.46
C GLU A 395 12.16 13.76 17.74
N ASP A 396 13.39 14.25 17.95
CA ASP A 396 14.66 13.71 17.42
C ASP A 396 14.65 13.41 15.91
N PHE A 397 13.95 14.21 15.11
CA PHE A 397 13.76 13.90 13.68
C PHE A 397 15.06 13.94 12.86
N ASP A 398 16.04 14.73 13.32
CA ASP A 398 17.40 14.79 12.78
C ASP A 398 18.14 13.45 12.90
N GLN A 399 17.76 12.63 13.88
CA GLN A 399 18.34 11.31 14.14
C GLN A 399 17.55 10.18 13.46
N ARG A 400 16.50 10.50 12.70
CA ARG A 400 15.50 9.52 12.22
C ARG A 400 15.37 9.55 10.70
N PRO A 401 16.11 8.67 9.98
CA PRO A 401 15.95 8.57 8.54
C PRO A 401 14.52 8.17 8.19
N GLY A 402 13.90 8.90 7.24
CA GLY A 402 12.59 8.56 6.69
C GLY A 402 11.38 9.26 7.30
N ILE A 403 11.51 9.99 8.43
CA ILE A 403 10.38 10.78 8.97
C ILE A 403 10.39 12.26 8.59
N GLY A 404 11.40 12.72 7.84
CA GLY A 404 11.52 14.11 7.43
C GLY A 404 10.29 14.64 6.70
N TYR A 405 9.57 13.78 5.98
CA TYR A 405 8.31 14.15 5.33
C TYR A 405 7.20 14.52 6.34
N LEU A 406 7.15 13.90 7.53
CA LEU A 406 6.18 14.23 8.57
C LEU A 406 6.45 15.62 9.16
N ILE A 407 7.72 16.02 9.27
CA ILE A 407 8.07 17.39 9.66
C ILE A 407 7.66 18.37 8.56
N ALA A 408 8.01 18.07 7.30
CA ALA A 408 7.60 18.90 6.16
C ALA A 408 6.07 19.06 6.08
N LEU A 409 5.30 18.02 6.40
CA LEU A 409 3.84 18.10 6.45
C LEU A 409 3.33 18.97 7.59
N LYS A 410 3.90 18.86 8.79
CA LYS A 410 3.56 19.73 9.92
C LYS A 410 3.81 21.19 9.54
N ASP A 411 5.00 21.48 9.04
CA ASP A 411 5.40 22.84 8.66
C ASP A 411 4.51 23.37 7.53
N ALA A 412 4.17 22.54 6.55
CA ALA A 412 3.24 22.89 5.48
C ALA A 412 1.85 23.25 6.01
N LYS A 413 1.29 22.46 6.95
CA LYS A 413 0.00 22.76 7.58
C LYS A 413 0.02 24.06 8.39
N LEU A 414 1.12 24.34 9.09
CA LEU A 414 1.26 25.59 9.84
C LEU A 414 1.39 26.81 8.90
N ARG A 415 2.13 26.68 7.80
CA ARG A 415 2.29 27.75 6.79
C ARG A 415 1.00 28.01 6.02
N ILE A 416 0.33 26.96 5.54
CA ILE A 416 -0.87 27.09 4.71
C ILE A 416 -2.02 27.78 5.46
N ARG A 417 -2.00 27.73 6.80
CA ARG A 417 -2.95 28.42 7.68
C ARG A 417 -3.01 29.94 7.41
N GLU A 418 -1.89 30.51 7.01
CA GLU A 418 -1.69 31.95 6.78
C GLU A 418 -1.69 32.33 5.29
N GLU A 419 -1.87 31.37 4.38
CA GLU A 419 -1.93 31.60 2.92
C GLU A 419 -3.37 31.60 2.41
N ASN A 420 -3.60 32.22 1.25
CA ASN A 420 -4.88 32.15 0.56
C ASN A 420 -5.06 30.79 -0.13
N PHE A 421 -6.29 30.30 -0.18
CA PHE A 421 -6.59 29.10 -0.96
C PHE A 421 -6.50 29.39 -2.47
N VAL A 422 -5.62 28.67 -3.16
CA VAL A 422 -5.55 28.63 -4.62
C VAL A 422 -5.62 27.17 -5.06
N PRO A 423 -6.56 26.78 -5.94
CA PRO A 423 -6.69 25.40 -6.40
C PRO A 423 -5.60 25.07 -7.43
N VAL A 424 -4.35 24.97 -6.99
CA VAL A 424 -3.19 24.62 -7.81
C VAL A 424 -3.10 23.11 -8.06
N LEU A 425 -2.47 22.73 -9.19
CA LEU A 425 -2.11 21.37 -9.58
C LEU A 425 -3.19 20.30 -9.25
N HIS A 426 -3.04 19.60 -8.12
CA HIS A 426 -3.87 18.45 -7.74
C HIS A 426 -5.36 18.81 -7.61
N PHE A 427 -5.69 20.01 -7.15
CA PHE A 427 -7.08 20.48 -7.12
C PHE A 427 -7.69 20.54 -8.53
N GLN A 428 -6.91 21.01 -9.52
CA GLN A 428 -7.36 21.08 -10.91
C GLN A 428 -7.58 19.68 -11.48
N TYR A 429 -6.71 18.73 -11.15
CA TYR A 429 -6.86 17.34 -11.58
C TYR A 429 -8.02 16.61 -10.90
N LEU A 430 -8.34 16.91 -9.64
CA LEU A 430 -9.56 16.40 -9.03
C LEU A 430 -10.81 16.89 -9.78
N ARG A 431 -10.84 18.17 -10.19
CA ARG A 431 -11.92 18.72 -11.01
C ARG A 431 -12.02 18.02 -12.37
N LYS A 432 -10.89 17.85 -13.07
CA LYS A 432 -10.84 17.10 -14.34
C LYS A 432 -11.34 15.66 -14.18
N PHE A 433 -10.85 14.95 -13.16
CA PHE A 433 -11.24 13.58 -12.87
C PHE A 433 -12.74 13.45 -12.55
N SER A 434 -13.28 14.35 -11.73
CA SER A 434 -14.71 14.40 -11.40
C SER A 434 -15.56 14.63 -12.66
N GLY A 435 -15.15 15.56 -13.53
CA GLY A 435 -15.81 15.82 -14.81
C GLY A 435 -15.81 14.59 -15.73
N PHE A 436 -14.67 13.92 -15.84
CA PHE A 436 -14.55 12.72 -16.67
C PHE A 436 -15.43 11.55 -16.19
N LEU A 437 -15.50 11.30 -14.88
CA LEU A 437 -16.42 10.27 -14.35
C LEU A 437 -17.89 10.62 -14.62
N LYS A 438 -18.25 11.90 -14.46
CA LYS A 438 -19.59 12.39 -14.79
C LYS A 438 -19.94 12.18 -16.28
N GLU A 439 -19.02 12.51 -17.19
CA GLU A 439 -19.18 12.27 -18.64
C GLU A 439 -19.39 10.78 -18.97
N ASN A 440 -18.73 9.90 -18.21
CA ASN A 440 -18.88 8.44 -18.31
C ASN A 440 -20.07 7.89 -17.51
N LYS A 441 -20.88 8.76 -16.89
CA LYS A 441 -22.05 8.41 -16.06
C LYS A 441 -21.70 7.52 -14.86
N ILE A 442 -20.51 7.70 -14.30
CA ILE A 442 -20.05 7.00 -13.11
C ILE A 442 -20.15 7.96 -11.92
N PRO A 443 -21.04 7.69 -10.95
CA PRO A 443 -21.06 8.40 -9.69
C PRO A 443 -19.70 8.44 -8.97
N LEU A 444 -19.38 9.60 -8.41
CA LEU A 444 -18.20 9.84 -7.60
C LEU A 444 -18.60 10.37 -6.23
N TRP A 445 -18.11 9.75 -5.17
CA TRP A 445 -18.15 10.28 -3.81
C TRP A 445 -16.76 10.73 -3.36
N ILE A 446 -16.61 12.03 -3.17
CA ILE A 446 -15.41 12.65 -2.60
C ILE A 446 -15.61 12.76 -1.09
N VAL A 447 -14.66 12.22 -0.32
CA VAL A 447 -14.73 12.24 1.14
C VAL A 447 -13.60 13.10 1.68
N ASN A 448 -13.90 14.23 2.33
CA ASN A 448 -12.92 14.88 3.20
C ASN A 448 -12.79 14.00 4.45
N ASN A 449 -11.78 13.14 4.39
CA ASN A 449 -11.64 12.00 5.27
C ASN A 449 -11.14 12.45 6.66
N PRO A 450 -11.49 11.73 7.75
CA PRO A 450 -10.94 12.03 9.07
C PRO A 450 -9.44 12.28 9.06
N GLU A 451 -9.02 13.28 9.81
CA GLU A 451 -7.62 13.60 10.06
C GLU A 451 -7.40 13.63 11.57
N ASN A 452 -6.20 13.26 12.02
CA ASN A 452 -5.89 13.29 13.45
C ASN A 452 -6.19 14.69 14.03
N PRO A 453 -7.02 14.81 15.08
CA PRO A 453 -7.42 16.09 15.67
C PRO A 453 -6.24 17.00 16.03
N ILE A 454 -5.10 16.43 16.46
CA ILE A 454 -3.89 17.21 16.77
C ILE A 454 -3.39 17.94 15.52
N SER A 455 -3.30 17.23 14.39
CA SER A 455 -2.76 17.80 13.15
C SER A 455 -3.77 18.66 12.40
N LEU A 456 -5.06 18.35 12.55
CA LEU A 456 -6.16 19.13 11.97
C LEU A 456 -6.26 20.51 12.63
N ASP A 457 -6.11 20.60 13.97
CA ASP A 457 -6.21 21.88 14.70
C ASP A 457 -5.15 22.91 14.27
N TRP A 458 -4.04 22.47 13.67
CA TRP A 458 -3.01 23.37 13.14
C TRP A 458 -3.53 24.32 12.07
N TYR A 459 -4.57 23.94 11.32
CA TYR A 459 -5.03 24.73 10.17
C TYR A 459 -6.54 24.74 9.95
N VAL A 460 -7.33 23.92 10.64
CA VAL A 460 -8.79 23.80 10.44
C VAL A 460 -9.55 25.12 10.60
N LYS A 461 -9.05 26.04 11.44
CA LYS A 461 -9.65 27.36 11.70
C LYS A 461 -9.24 28.44 10.68
N SER A 462 -8.40 28.10 9.70
CA SER A 462 -7.92 29.06 8.69
C SER A 462 -8.96 29.37 7.61
N ASN A 463 -8.78 30.53 6.96
CA ASN A 463 -9.50 30.85 5.72
C ASN A 463 -9.18 29.83 4.63
N TRP A 464 -7.93 29.37 4.55
CA TRP A 464 -7.52 28.34 3.60
C TRP A 464 -8.38 27.07 3.70
N TYR A 465 -8.57 26.55 4.92
CA TYR A 465 -9.35 25.32 5.11
C TYR A 465 -10.83 25.49 4.76
N LYS A 466 -11.40 26.64 5.13
CA LYS A 466 -12.77 27.00 4.77
C LYS A 466 -12.95 27.05 3.25
N ASP A 467 -12.05 27.71 2.54
CA ASP A 467 -12.13 27.85 1.09
C ASP A 467 -11.82 26.53 0.36
N HIS A 468 -10.94 25.71 0.93
CA HIS A 468 -10.74 24.32 0.51
C HIS A 468 -12.03 23.49 0.57
N LEU A 469 -12.80 23.59 1.68
CA LEU A 469 -14.10 22.91 1.79
C LEU A 469 -15.14 23.48 0.80
N ILE A 470 -15.12 24.80 0.57
CA ILE A 470 -15.98 25.44 -0.45
C ILE A 470 -15.64 24.89 -1.84
N PHE A 471 -14.35 24.74 -2.16
CA PHE A 471 -13.91 24.15 -3.42
C PHE A 471 -14.44 22.72 -3.58
N LEU A 472 -14.26 21.85 -2.58
CA LEU A 472 -14.71 20.46 -2.63
C LEU A 472 -16.24 20.35 -2.75
N LYS A 473 -16.97 21.14 -1.94
CA LYS A 473 -18.42 21.23 -2.04
C LYS A 473 -18.87 21.75 -3.41
N GLY A 474 -18.13 22.69 -3.99
CA GLY A 474 -18.38 23.25 -5.33
C GLY A 474 -18.15 22.26 -6.48
N LEU A 475 -17.49 21.12 -6.24
CA LEU A 475 -17.42 20.02 -7.21
C LEU A 475 -18.70 19.16 -7.22
N SER A 476 -19.52 19.24 -6.17
CA SER A 476 -20.74 18.45 -6.05
C SER A 476 -21.82 18.89 -7.03
N GLY A 477 -22.64 17.94 -7.47
CA GLY A 477 -23.73 18.16 -8.43
C GLY A 477 -24.24 16.82 -8.95
N ASP A 478 -24.78 16.79 -10.17
CA ASP A 478 -25.22 15.52 -10.77
C ASP A 478 -24.06 14.51 -10.81
N LEU A 479 -24.27 13.36 -10.16
CA LEU A 479 -23.33 12.24 -10.03
C LEU A 479 -22.07 12.51 -9.20
N VAL A 480 -21.85 13.71 -8.66
CA VAL A 480 -20.70 14.00 -7.77
C VAL A 480 -21.19 14.41 -6.39
N PHE A 481 -20.74 13.69 -5.37
CA PHE A 481 -21.16 13.86 -3.99
C PHE A 481 -19.96 14.21 -3.12
N PHE A 482 -20.17 15.07 -2.13
CA PHE A 482 -19.17 15.44 -1.15
C PHE A 482 -19.68 15.20 0.26
N SER A 483 -18.89 14.53 1.09
CA SER A 483 -19.10 14.43 2.53
C SER A 483 -17.86 14.94 3.27
N ASP A 484 -18.09 15.83 4.25
CA ASP A 484 -17.07 16.22 5.21
C ASP A 484 -17.18 15.35 6.46
N LEU A 485 -16.23 14.43 6.63
CA LEU A 485 -16.20 13.47 7.74
C LEU A 485 -15.02 13.71 8.69
N LYS A 486 -14.35 14.88 8.61
CA LYS A 486 -13.10 15.16 9.33
C LYS A 486 -13.12 14.87 10.84
N ASP A 487 -14.28 15.07 11.48
CA ASP A 487 -14.48 14.99 12.94
C ASP A 487 -15.00 13.62 13.42
N SER A 488 -15.04 12.60 12.55
CA SER A 488 -15.70 11.32 12.86
C SER A 488 -14.90 10.37 13.75
N LEU A 489 -13.63 10.67 14.02
CA LEU A 489 -12.71 9.82 14.78
C LEU A 489 -11.99 10.59 15.88
N SER A 490 -11.65 9.87 16.95
CA SER A 490 -10.82 10.39 18.05
C SER A 490 -9.33 10.31 17.71
N MET A 491 -8.46 11.00 18.46
CA MET A 491 -7.02 11.00 18.17
C MET A 491 -6.38 9.61 18.27
N GLN A 492 -6.86 8.75 19.16
CA GLN A 492 -6.38 7.37 19.37
C GLN A 492 -6.71 6.45 18.18
N ASP A 493 -7.61 6.87 17.29
CA ASP A 493 -7.97 6.12 16.09
C ASP A 493 -6.98 6.32 14.95
N PHE A 494 -5.90 7.08 15.16
CA PHE A 494 -4.86 7.36 14.17
C PHE A 494 -3.48 6.89 14.64
N SER A 495 -2.72 6.30 13.70
CA SER A 495 -1.31 5.94 13.92
C SER A 495 -0.35 7.10 13.67
N ASP A 496 -0.76 8.06 12.82
CA ASP A 496 -0.06 9.31 12.54
C ASP A 496 -1.04 10.47 12.27
N TYR A 497 -0.74 11.37 11.33
CA TYR A 497 -1.58 12.50 10.98
C TYR A 497 -2.88 12.08 10.28
N HIS A 498 -2.88 10.99 9.52
CA HIS A 498 -3.99 10.67 8.60
C HIS A 498 -4.24 9.16 8.42
N HIS A 499 -3.30 8.29 8.78
CA HIS A 499 -3.52 6.85 8.73
C HIS A 499 -4.31 6.39 9.94
N PHE A 500 -5.44 5.73 9.71
CA PHE A 500 -6.22 5.14 10.79
C PHE A 500 -5.48 3.94 11.37
N THR A 501 -5.67 3.69 12.66
CA THR A 501 -5.43 2.37 13.25
C THR A 501 -6.49 1.38 12.73
N PHE A 502 -6.25 0.08 12.87
CA PHE A 502 -7.27 -0.92 12.55
C PHE A 502 -8.60 -0.68 13.31
N PRO A 503 -8.61 -0.39 14.64
CA PRO A 503 -9.82 0.03 15.34
C PRO A 503 -10.49 1.27 14.73
N GLY A 504 -9.72 2.29 14.32
CA GLY A 504 -10.24 3.49 13.66
C GLY A 504 -10.94 3.19 12.33
N MET A 505 -10.33 2.33 11.51
CA MET A 505 -10.92 1.81 10.27
C MET A 505 -12.25 1.11 10.52
N MET A 506 -12.30 0.21 11.51
CA MET A 506 -13.53 -0.52 11.86
C MET A 506 -14.63 0.39 12.39
N LYS A 507 -14.30 1.43 13.16
CA LYS A 507 -15.26 2.46 13.61
C LYS A 507 -15.86 3.25 12.45
N MET A 508 -15.07 3.51 11.41
CA MET A 508 -15.53 4.27 10.24
C MET A 508 -16.36 3.45 9.26
N SER A 509 -16.19 2.12 9.19
CA SER A 509 -16.97 1.26 8.29
C SER A 509 -18.50 1.50 8.32
N PRO A 510 -19.19 1.48 9.48
CA PRO A 510 -20.62 1.77 9.53
C PRO A 510 -20.96 3.22 9.13
N ILE A 511 -20.07 4.18 9.40
CA ILE A 511 -20.25 5.60 9.04
C ILE A 511 -20.19 5.76 7.53
N TYR A 512 -19.15 5.19 6.88
CA TYR A 512 -19.06 5.21 5.44
C TYR A 512 -20.23 4.51 4.79
N ALA A 513 -20.68 3.36 5.32
CA ALA A 513 -21.79 2.61 4.74
C ALA A 513 -23.11 3.38 4.85
N ASN A 514 -23.36 4.03 5.98
CA ASN A 514 -24.51 4.92 6.15
C ASN A 514 -24.50 6.07 5.13
N GLU A 515 -23.36 6.72 4.93
CA GLU A 515 -23.24 7.83 3.97
C GLU A 515 -23.38 7.35 2.52
N PHE A 516 -22.75 6.23 2.17
CA PHE A 516 -22.88 5.61 0.85
C PHE A 516 -24.34 5.26 0.54
N VAL A 517 -25.05 4.59 1.46
CA VAL A 517 -26.46 4.22 1.26
C VAL A 517 -27.33 5.46 1.05
N LYS A 518 -27.16 6.51 1.87
CA LYS A 518 -27.88 7.80 1.69
C LYS A 518 -27.60 8.42 0.32
N ILE A 519 -26.36 8.37 -0.16
CA ILE A 519 -25.98 8.90 -1.46
C ILE A 519 -26.62 8.09 -2.59
N SER A 520 -26.53 6.76 -2.51
CA SER A 520 -27.08 5.85 -3.52
C SER A 520 -28.61 5.91 -3.61
N GLU A 521 -29.32 6.13 -2.50
CA GLU A 521 -30.78 6.33 -2.49
C GLU A 521 -31.22 7.64 -3.16
N ARG A 522 -30.38 8.68 -3.12
CA ARG A 522 -30.65 9.99 -3.75
C ARG A 522 -30.48 9.95 -5.27
N GLN A 523 -29.76 8.97 -5.81
CA GLN A 523 -29.67 8.79 -7.25
C GLN A 523 -31.03 8.33 -7.78
N SER A 524 -31.58 9.06 -8.74
CA SER A 524 -32.93 8.90 -9.32
C SER A 524 -33.22 7.52 -9.93
N MET A 525 -32.26 6.59 -9.91
CA MET A 525 -32.42 5.19 -10.30
C MET A 525 -32.78 4.24 -9.14
N ASN A 526 -32.94 4.68 -7.89
CA ASN A 526 -33.34 3.83 -6.75
C ASN A 526 -32.53 2.51 -6.65
N LEU A 527 -31.21 2.55 -6.86
CA LEU A 527 -30.39 1.35 -7.04
C LEU A 527 -30.28 0.46 -5.79
N LEU A 528 -30.58 1.00 -4.60
CA LEU A 528 -30.52 0.30 -3.31
C LEU A 528 -31.81 0.41 -2.47
N LYS A 529 -32.94 0.87 -3.03
CA LYS A 529 -34.22 0.72 -2.31
C LYS A 529 -34.62 -0.77 -2.23
N PRO A 530 -35.35 -1.19 -1.17
CA PRO A 530 -35.81 -2.56 -1.02
C PRO A 530 -36.41 -3.14 -2.30
#